data_AF-A0A830CFR7-F1
#
_entry.id   AF-A0A830CFR7-F1
#
_cell.length_a   1.000
_cell.length_b   1.000
_cell.length_c   1.000
_cell.angle_alpha   90.00
_cell.angle_beta   90.00
_cell.angle_gamma   90.00
#
_symmetry.space_group_name_H-M   'P 1'
#
loop_
_entity.id
_entity.type
_entity.pdbx_description
1 polymer ?
#
loop_
_entity_poly.entity_id
_entity_poly.type
_entity_poly.pdbx_seq_one_letter_code
_entity_poly.pdbx_strand_id
1 'polypeptide(L)' 'MRWRDRFLFCAEAIYKAQAETGEIKGHYLNATAGTCEEMIKRAVFARELAVANLLDKPLKELEGPGRLANSGPRNIEW' A
#
# COMPACT_ATOMS: atom_id res chain seq x y z
N MET A 1 20.99 -5.95 -2.02
CA MET A 1 19.58 -5.90 -1.57
C MET A 1 18.68 -6.50 -2.65
N ARG A 2 18.02 -7.63 -2.38
CA ARG A 2 17.13 -8.27 -3.37
C ARG A 2 15.84 -7.45 -3.46
N TRP A 3 15.11 -7.59 -4.57
CA TRP A 3 13.89 -6.78 -4.80
C TRP A 3 12.79 -7.06 -3.76
N ARG A 4 12.75 -8.29 -3.21
CA ARG A 4 11.81 -8.68 -2.14
C ARG A 4 12.04 -7.89 -0.86
N ASP A 5 13.29 -7.78 -0.42
CA ASP A 5 13.66 -7.05 0.80
C ASP A 5 13.22 -5.58 0.71
N ARG A 6 13.39 -4.96 -0.48
CA ARG A 6 12.92 -3.58 -0.72
C ARG A 6 11.41 -3.45 -0.59
N PHE A 7 10.66 -4.42 -1.13
CA PHE A 7 9.20 -4.39 -1.09
C PHE A 7 8.69 -4.56 0.35
N LEU A 8 9.31 -5.45 1.11
CA LEU A 8 9.00 -5.66 2.53
C LEU A 8 9.29 -4.40 3.36
N PHE A 9 10.47 -3.80 3.19
CA PHE A 9 10.84 -2.58 3.92
C PHE A 9 9.88 -1.41 3.62
N CYS A 10 9.53 -1.20 2.35
CA CYS A 10 8.56 -0.16 2.00
C CYS A 10 7.16 -0.48 2.55
N ALA A 11 6.74 -1.74 2.53
CA ALA A 11 5.44 -2.15 3.07
C ALA A 11 5.34 -1.89 4.59
N GLU A 12 6.39 -2.22 5.35
CA GLU A 12 6.48 -1.96 6.78
C GLU A 12 6.48 -0.45 7.09
N ALA A 13 7.26 0.33 6.35
CA ALA A 13 7.30 1.78 6.50
C ALA A 13 5.94 2.43 6.21
N ILE A 14 5.23 1.97 5.17
CA ILE A 14 3.87 2.45 4.85
C ILE A 14 2.92 2.08 5.99
N TYR A 15 2.95 0.84 6.46
CA TYR A 15 2.07 0.39 7.54
C TYR A 15 2.24 1.24 8.79
N LYS A 16 3.50 1.44 9.24
CA LYS A 16 3.82 2.29 10.38
C LYS A 16 3.34 3.74 10.17
N ALA A 17 3.63 4.31 8.99
CA ALA A 17 3.24 5.68 8.69
C ALA A 17 1.72 5.86 8.58
N GLN A 18 0.98 4.86 8.11
CA GLN A 18 -0.49 4.86 8.10
C GLN A 18 -1.06 4.73 9.52
N ALA A 19 -0.46 3.90 10.36
CA ALA A 19 -0.85 3.74 11.76
C ALA A 19 -0.62 5.03 12.58
N GLU A 20 0.48 5.74 12.31
CA GLU A 20 0.81 6.99 13.01
C GLU A 20 -0.08 8.18 12.60
N THR A 21 -0.47 8.30 11.33
CA THR A 21 -1.25 9.47 10.85
C THR A 21 -2.72 9.20 10.60
N GLY A 22 -3.15 7.93 10.54
CA GLY A 22 -4.51 7.54 10.15
C GLY A 22 -4.86 7.80 8.68
N GLU A 23 -3.92 8.32 7.89
CA GLU A 23 -4.11 8.62 6.47
C GLU A 23 -3.79 7.40 5.60
N ILE A 24 -4.32 7.38 4.38
CA ILE A 24 -3.96 6.35 3.40
C ILE A 24 -2.67 6.77 2.70
N LYS A 25 -1.60 6.00 2.93
CA LYS A 25 -0.27 6.18 2.31
C LYS A 25 0.07 5.03 1.38
N GLY A 26 0.92 5.28 0.38
CA GLY A 26 1.37 4.27 -0.57
C GLY A 26 2.71 4.62 -1.21
N HIS A 27 3.36 3.64 -1.84
CA HIS A 27 4.61 3.84 -2.58
C HIS A 27 4.56 3.08 -3.90
N TYR A 28 5.10 3.69 -4.96
CA TYR A 28 5.20 3.05 -6.27
C TYR A 28 6.37 2.07 -6.30
N LEU A 29 6.06 0.78 -6.33
CA LEU A 29 7.06 -0.29 -6.39
C LEU A 29 7.48 -0.55 -7.84
N ASN A 30 8.78 -0.56 -8.10
CA ASN A 30 9.32 -0.91 -9.42
C ASN A 30 9.28 -2.44 -9.64
N ALA A 31 8.40 -2.88 -10.55
CA ALA A 31 8.23 -4.27 -10.94
C ALA A 31 9.07 -4.71 -12.15
N THR A 32 9.87 -3.83 -12.77
CA THR A 32 10.67 -4.14 -13.96
C THR A 32 11.63 -5.31 -13.70
N ALA A 33 11.57 -6.31 -14.58
CA ALA A 33 12.41 -7.51 -14.52
C ALA A 33 12.88 -7.91 -15.93
N GLY A 34 13.84 -8.84 -16.02
CA GLY A 34 14.43 -9.29 -17.29
C GLY A 34 13.49 -10.16 -18.13
N THR A 35 12.42 -10.71 -17.54
CA THR A 35 11.37 -11.44 -18.27
C THR A 35 9.99 -11.01 -17.78
N CYS A 36 8.97 -11.27 -18.62
CA CYS A 36 7.58 -10.99 -18.29
C CYS A 36 7.09 -11.82 -17.09
N GLU A 37 7.51 -13.08 -16.93
CA GLU A 37 7.10 -13.90 -15.77
C GLU A 37 7.62 -13.31 -14.46
N GLU A 38 8.88 -12.86 -14.44
CA GLU A 38 9.45 -12.23 -13.24
C GLU A 38 8.78 -10.89 -12.93
N MET A 39 8.37 -10.13 -13.95
CA MET A 39 7.60 -8.91 -13.75
C MET A 39 6.23 -9.21 -13.10
N ILE A 40 5.53 -10.23 -13.59
CA ILE A 40 4.25 -10.67 -13.02
C ILE A 40 4.42 -11.14 -11.57
N LYS A 41 5.45 -11.95 -11.27
CA LYS A 41 5.73 -12.40 -9.89
C LYS A 41 5.95 -11.22 -8.94
N ARG A 42 6.66 -10.18 -9.37
CA ARG A 42 6.88 -8.96 -8.58
C ARG A 42 5.58 -8.19 -8.36
N ALA A 43 4.77 -8.05 -9.40
CA ALA A 43 3.47 -7.37 -9.31
C ALA A 43 2.50 -8.11 -8.37
N VAL A 44 2.44 -9.43 -8.44
CA VAL A 44 1.62 -10.26 -7.55
C VAL A 44 2.09 -10.12 -6.11
N PHE A 45 3.40 -10.20 -5.86
CA PHE A 45 3.96 -10.02 -4.52
C PHE A 45 3.65 -8.64 -3.94
N ALA A 46 3.78 -7.57 -4.73
CA ALA A 46 3.40 -6.22 -4.32
C ALA A 46 1.90 -6.11 -3.96
N ARG A 47 1.03 -6.77 -4.74
CA ARG A 47 -0.42 -6.81 -4.47
C ARG A 47 -0.74 -7.52 -3.15
N GLU A 48 -0.10 -8.65 -2.88
CA GLU A 48 -0.30 -9.41 -1.64
C GLU A 48 0.07 -8.59 -0.41
N LEU A 49 1.20 -7.87 -0.47
CA LEU A 49 1.61 -6.96 0.60
C LEU A 49 0.61 -5.81 0.81
N ALA A 50 0.06 -5.25 -0.27
CA ALA A 50 -0.93 -4.19 -0.17
C ALA A 50 -2.25 -4.68 0.44
N VAL A 51 -2.72 -5.88 0.07
CA VAL A 51 -3.93 -6.48 0.65
C VAL A 51 -3.74 -6.76 2.14
N ALA A 52 -2.59 -7.30 2.55
CA ALA A 52 -2.27 -7.51 3.96
C ALA A 52 -2.34 -6.20 4.76
N ASN A 53 -1.73 -5.12 4.25
CA ASN A 53 -1.76 -3.81 4.89
C ASN A 53 -3.16 -3.18 4.97
N LEU A 54 -4.06 -3.50 4.03
CA LEU A 54 -5.43 -2.97 4.00
C LEU A 54 -6.39 -3.76 4.90
N LEU A 55 -6.25 -5.09 4.97
CA LEU A 55 -7.12 -5.96 5.77
C LEU A 55 -6.82 -5.87 7.27
N ASP A 56 -5.62 -5.45 7.65
CA ASP A 56 -5.25 -5.20 9.05
C ASP A 56 -5.83 -3.89 9.61
N LYS A 57 -6.43 -3.02 8.78
CA LYS A 57 -7.27 -1.95 9.34
C LYS A 57 -8.45 -2.62 10.01
N PRO A 58 -8.64 -2.47 11.34
CA PRO A 58 -9.82 -2.99 11.99
C PRO A 58 -11.03 -2.36 11.29
N LEU A 59 -11.88 -3.18 10.67
CA LEU A 59 -13.17 -2.79 10.10
C LEU A 59 -14.02 -1.96 11.09
N LYS A 60 -13.70 -2.01 12.39
CA LYS A 60 -14.29 -1.19 13.45
C LYS A 60 -14.10 0.32 13.30
N GLU A 61 -13.14 0.82 12.52
CA GLU A 61 -12.98 2.28 12.29
C GLU A 61 -13.74 2.79 11.06
N LEU A 62 -14.25 1.89 10.22
CA LEU A 62 -15.02 2.23 9.02
C LEU A 62 -16.54 2.32 9.30
N GLU A 63 -17.01 1.85 10.46
CA GLU A 63 -18.42 1.91 10.88
C GLU A 63 -18.70 3.03 11.91
N GLY A 64 -18.08 4.20 11.75
CA GLY A 64 -18.52 5.42 12.42
C GLY A 64 -19.58 6.14 11.58
N PRO A 65 -20.72 6.60 12.15
CA PRO A 65 -21.71 7.36 11.39
C PRO A 65 -21.14 8.73 11.02
N GLY A 66 -20.56 8.87 9.81
CA GLY A 66 -20.12 10.19 9.33
C GLY A 66 -18.99 10.28 8.32
N ARG A 67 -18.51 9.21 7.67
CA ARG A 67 -17.50 9.33 6.60
C ARG A 67 -18.05 8.92 5.21
N LEU A 68 -19.10 9.62 4.80
CA LEU A 68 -19.41 9.81 3.38
C LEU A 68 -19.06 11.27 3.03
N ALA A 69 -18.46 11.46 1.85
CA ALA A 69 -18.10 12.74 1.21
C ALA A 69 -16.84 13.46 1.72
N ASN A 70 -15.70 13.11 1.11
CA ASN A 70 -14.93 14.13 0.41
C ASN A 70 -14.18 13.52 -0.78
N SER A 71 -14.93 13.22 -1.84
CA SER A 71 -14.41 12.93 -3.18
C SER A 71 -14.11 14.24 -3.92
N GLY A 72 -13.26 15.08 -3.33
CA GLY A 72 -12.53 16.11 -4.09
C GLY A 72 -11.32 15.47 -4.76
N PRO A 73 -10.76 16.07 -5.83
CA PRO A 73 -9.46 15.63 -6.33
C PRO A 73 -8.47 15.77 -5.18
N ARG A 74 -8.05 14.64 -4.60
CA ARG A 74 -6.98 14.61 -3.62
C ARG A 74 -5.74 15.03 -4.40
N ASN A 75 -5.32 16.27 -4.21
CA ASN A 75 -4.01 16.73 -4.65
C ASN A 75 -3.00 15.76 -4.06
N ILE A 76 -2.49 14.89 -4.93
CA ILE A 76 -1.27 14.15 -4.68
C ILE A 76 -0.19 15.23 -4.84
N GLU A 77 0.11 15.93 -3.76
CA GLU A 77 1.31 16.77 -3.72
C GLU A 77 2.51 15.84 -3.82
N TRP A 78 3.35 16.11 -4.82
CA TRP A 78 4.56 15.33 -5.15
C TRP A 78 5.70 15.65 -4.20
#